data_AF-A0A3D0YXC7-F1
#
_entry.id   AF-A0A3D0YXC7-F1
#
_cell.length_a   1.000
_cell.length_b   1.000
_cell.length_c   1.000
_cell.angle_alpha   90.00
_cell.angle_beta   90.00
_cell.angle_gamma   90.00
#
_symmetry.space_group_name_H-M   'P 1'
#
loop_
_entity.id
_entity.type
_entity.pdbx_description
1 polymer ?
#
loop_
_entity_poly.entity_id
_entity_poly.type
_entity_poly.pdbx_seq_one_letter_code
_entity_poly.pdbx_strand_id
1 'polypeptide(L)' 'MPAEKLQRQKCEIYSRVVGYLSPIHRWNKGKQAEFGDRKEYDRMLSVGKES' A
#
# COMPACT_ATOMS: atom_id res chain seq x y z
N MET A 1 10.53 -1.54 40.21
CA MET A 1 10.94 -1.21 38.83
C MET A 1 9.68 -1.02 38.00
N PRO A 2 9.23 0.21 37.72
CA PRO A 2 8.05 0.42 36.88
C PRO A 2 8.42 0.17 35.42
N ALA A 3 7.63 -0.64 34.72
CA ALA A 3 7.81 -0.91 33.30
C ALA A 3 7.54 0.37 32.51
N GLU A 4 8.60 1.00 32.00
CA GLU A 4 8.52 2.21 31.20
C GLU A 4 7.78 1.91 29.89
N LYS A 5 6.73 2.70 29.60
CA LYS A 5 5.84 2.48 28.46
C LYS A 5 6.64 2.62 27.15
N LEU A 6 6.83 1.50 26.46
CA LEU A 6 7.44 1.46 25.13
C LEU A 6 6.54 2.24 24.14
N GLN A 7 6.89 3.49 23.86
CA GLN A 7 6.18 4.30 22.85
C GLN A 7 6.45 3.71 21.47
N ARG A 8 5.40 3.25 20.79
CA ARG A 8 5.49 2.80 19.40
C ARG A 8 5.55 4.00 18.49
N GLN A 9 6.62 4.09 17.70
CA GLN A 9 6.75 5.12 16.68
C GLN A 9 5.88 4.76 15.46
N LYS A 10 5.25 5.76 14.84
CA LYS A 10 4.43 5.54 13.64
C LYS A 10 5.33 5.30 12.44
N CYS A 11 5.14 4.18 11.75
CA CYS A 11 5.85 3.91 10.50
C CYS A 11 5.27 4.78 9.37
N GLU A 12 6.16 5.40 8.60
CA GLU A 12 5.79 6.12 7.39
C GLU A 12 5.69 5.14 6.21
N ILE A 13 4.51 5.07 5.61
CA ILE A 13 4.23 4.14 4.52
C ILE A 13 4.27 4.89 3.19
N TYR A 14 5.11 4.42 2.28
CA TYR A 14 5.32 4.98 0.95
C TYR A 14 4.85 3.98 -0.12
N SER A 15 4.30 4.50 -1.22
CA SER A 15 3.89 3.68 -2.37
C SER A 15 4.47 4.25 -3.67
N ARG A 16 4.92 3.35 -4.57
CA ARG A 16 5.47 3.70 -5.88
C ARG A 16 4.35 3.69 -6.92
N VAL A 17 3.91 4.87 -7.34
CA VAL A 17 2.77 5.03 -8.27
C VAL A 17 3.22 5.46 -9.66
N VAL A 18 4.13 6.45 -9.78
CA VAL A 18 4.56 7.06 -11.06
C VAL A 18 6.10 7.08 -11.17
N GLY A 19 6.74 5.99 -10.76
CA GLY A 19 8.21 5.86 -10.77
C GLY A 19 8.94 6.42 -9.53
N TYR A 20 8.33 7.34 -8.78
CA TYR A 20 8.85 7.81 -7.48
C TYR A 20 8.01 7.32 -6.29
N LEU A 21 8.61 7.32 -5.10
CA LEU A 21 7.94 7.02 -3.84
C LEU A 21 7.12 8.22 -3.37
N SER A 22 5.82 8.02 -3.17
CA SER A 22 4.91 9.04 -2.64
C SER A 22 4.37 8.60 -1.27
N PRO A 23 4.32 9.48 -0.26
CA PRO A 23 3.76 9.15 1.04
C PRO A 23 2.24 8.94 0.94
N ILE A 24 1.77 7.79 1.41
CA ILE A 24 0.34 7.41 1.32
C ILE A 24 -0.53 8.33 2.17
N HIS A 25 0.01 8.87 3.27
CA HIS A 25 -0.72 9.78 4.15
C HIS A 25 -1.19 11.08 3.47
N ARG A 26 -0.61 11.43 2.32
CA ARG A 26 -0.92 12.65 1.55
C ARG A 26 -1.85 12.38 0.35
N TRP A 27 -2.31 11.14 0.15
CA TRP A 27 -3.16 10.84 -0.99
C TRP A 27 -4.53 11.52 -0.90
N ASN A 28 -4.91 12.19 -1.98
CA ASN A 28 -6.26 12.71 -2.17
C ASN A 28 -7.25 11.55 -2.43
N LYS A 29 -8.55 11.81 -2.22
CA LYS A 29 -9.62 10.81 -2.44
C LYS A 29 -9.55 10.13 -3.81
N GLY A 30 -9.20 10.86 -4.87
CA GLY A 30 -9.04 10.29 -6.22
C GLY A 30 -7.92 9.24 -6.31
N LYS A 31 -6.74 9.53 -5.72
CA LYS A 31 -5.60 8.59 -5.69
C LYS A 31 -5.93 7.31 -4.92
N GLN A 32 -6.73 7.41 -3.86
CA GLN A 32 -7.18 6.25 -3.09
C GLN A 32 -8.15 5.38 -3.90
N ALA A 33 -9.09 5.99 -4.63
CA ALA A 33 -9.98 5.28 -5.54
C ALA A 33 -9.20 4.60 -6.68
N GLU A 34 -8.30 5.34 -7.34
CA GLU A 34 -7.41 4.81 -8.39
C GLU A 34 -6.55 3.65 -7.88
N PHE A 35 -6.15 3.64 -6.61
CA PHE A 35 -5.39 2.53 -6.02
C PHE A 35 -6.26 1.28 -5.83
N GLY A 36 -7.53 1.43 -5.46
CA GLY A 36 -8.46 0.31 -5.30
C GLY A 36 -8.82 -0.37 -6.62
N ASP A 37 -8.86 0.37 -7.72
CA ASP A 37 -9.08 -0.17 -9.07
C ASP A 37 -7.86 -0.91 -9.65
N ARG A 38 -6.70 -0.87 -8.99
CA ARG A 38 -5.50 -1.56 -9.47
C ARG A 38 -5.67 -3.06 -9.33
N LYS A 39 -5.46 -3.77 -10.43
CA LYS A 39 -5.39 -5.22 -10.45
C LYS A 39 -3.97 -5.66 -10.13
N GLU A 40 -3.82 -6.41 -9.06
CA GLU A 40 -2.59 -7.12 -8.75
C GLU A 40 -2.37 -8.25 -9.75
N TYR A 41 -1.13 -8.40 -10.20
CA TYR A 41 -0.75 -9.57 -10.97
C TYR A 41 -0.60 -10.73 -10.00
N ASP A 42 -1.62 -11.56 -9.91
CA ASP A 42 -1.53 -12.81 -9.20
C ASP A 42 -1.09 -13.92 -10.18
N ARG A 43 0.09 -14.50 -9.90
CA ARG A 43 0.68 -15.57 -10.72
C ARG A 43 -0.27 -16.77 -10.82
N MET A 44 -1.07 -17.04 -9.79
CA MET A 44 -1.97 -18.19 -9.72
C MET A 44 -3.25 -17.96 -10.57
N LEU A 45 -3.73 -16.73 -10.67
CA LEU A 45 -4.86 -16.36 -11.54
C LEU A 45 -4.49 -16.26 -13.03
N SER A 46 -3.22 -16.08 -13.36
CA SER A 46 -2.76 -15.93 -14.75
C SER A 46 -2.71 -17.23 -15.57
N VAL A 47 -2.78 -18.40 -14.93
CA VAL A 47 -2.67 -19.73 -15.60
C VAL A 47 -4.03 -20.27 -16.07
N GLY A 48 -5.16 -19.67 -15.66
CA GLY A 48 -6.50 -20.25 -15.83
C GLY A 48 -7.44 -19.55 -16.82
N LYS A 49 -6.95 -18.75 -17.77
CA LYS A 49 -7.80 -18.04 -18.73
C LYS A 49 -7.45 -18.37 -20.18
N GLU A 50 -7.51 -19.66 -20.50
CA GLU A 50 -7.67 -20.14 -21.88
C GLU A 50 -8.91 -21.04 -21.90
N SER A 51 -9.97 -20.56 -22.52
CA SER A 51 -11.16 -21.30 -22.96
C SER A 51 -11.71 -20.61 -24.19
#